data_AF-A0A9E3RYE0-F1
#
_entry.id   AF-A0A9E3RYE0-F1
#
_cell.length_a   1.000
_cell.length_b   1.000
_cell.length_c   1.000
_cell.angle_alpha   90.00
_cell.angle_beta   90.00
_cell.angle_gamma   90.00
#
_symmetry.space_group_name_H-M   'P 1'
#
loop_
_entity.id
_entity.type
_entity.pdbx_description
1 polymer ?
#
loop_
_entity_poly.entity_id
_entity_poly.type
_entity_poly.pdbx_seq_one_letter_code
_entity_poly.pdbx_strand_id
1 'polypeptide(L)'
;MDAGGFNLEKMFIDFCKEVFYPLLSPIFHPINDALAHVYQPYASMCAVGLFVSAMIIVGLVLNEKYVNRGRPNKSIWTDLRLWTVLCMLPHVIVYFYFR
;
A
#
# COMPACT_ATOMS: atom_id res chain seq x y z
N MET A 1 -16.54 -18.86 -20.89
CA MET A 1 -17.15 -18.26 -19.67
C MET A 1 -16.75 -19.16 -18.52
N ASP A 2 -15.74 -18.72 -17.78
CA ASP A 2 -14.66 -19.59 -17.32
C ASP A 2 -14.82 -19.91 -15.84
N ALA A 3 -15.51 -21.02 -15.55
CA ALA A 3 -15.77 -21.49 -14.18
C ALA A 3 -14.50 -21.88 -13.39
N GLY A 4 -13.33 -21.92 -14.03
CA GLY A 4 -12.04 -22.24 -13.41
C GLY A 4 -11.42 -21.10 -12.60
N GLY A 5 -11.63 -19.83 -13.00
CA GLY A 5 -11.00 -18.67 -12.34
C GLY A 5 -11.55 -18.42 -10.92
N PHE A 6 -12.86 -18.62 -10.74
CA PHE A 6 -13.56 -18.38 -9.47
C PHE A 6 -13.14 -19.33 -8.34
N ASN A 7 -12.76 -20.57 -8.66
CA ASN A 7 -12.36 -21.56 -7.66
C ASN A 7 -10.91 -21.37 -7.18
N LEU A 8 -10.03 -20.94 -8.08
CA LEU A 8 -8.63 -20.68 -7.75
C LEU A 8 -8.47 -19.41 -6.92
N GLU A 9 -9.25 -18.37 -7.23
CA GLU A 9 -9.30 -17.15 -6.42
C GLU A 9 -9.77 -17.43 -4.97
N LYS A 10 -10.83 -18.23 -4.81
CA LYS A 10 -11.32 -18.62 -3.47
C LYS A 10 -10.29 -19.43 -2.69
N MET A 11 -9.68 -20.44 -3.30
CA MET A 11 -8.63 -21.23 -2.65
C MET A 11 -7.43 -20.37 -2.25
N PHE A 12 -7.03 -19.42 -3.10
CA PHE A 12 -5.93 -18.51 -2.78
C PHE A 12 -6.28 -17.57 -1.63
N ILE A 13 -7.50 -17.02 -1.61
CA ILE A 13 -8.00 -16.16 -0.54
C ILE A 13 -8.07 -16.95 0.78
N ASP A 14 -8.60 -18.17 0.75
CA ASP A 14 -8.74 -19.01 1.93
C ASP A 14 -7.37 -19.42 2.49
N PHE A 15 -6.42 -19.80 1.62
CA PHE A 15 -5.04 -20.03 2.02
C PHE A 15 -4.37 -18.79 2.63
N CYS A 16 -4.55 -17.63 2.01
CA CYS A 16 -4.00 -16.38 2.54
C CYS A 16 -4.62 -16.02 3.90
N LYS A 17 -5.93 -16.22 4.08
CA LYS A 17 -6.57 -16.03 5.38
C LYS A 17 -6.01 -17.00 6.40
N GLU A 18 -5.91 -18.28 6.08
CA GLU A 18 -5.52 -19.28 7.07
C GLU A 18 -4.05 -19.16 7.51
N VAL A 19 -3.16 -18.70 6.63
CA VAL A 19 -1.74 -18.50 6.94
C VAL A 19 -1.46 -17.12 7.55
N PHE A 20 -2.00 -16.06 6.97
CA PHE A 20 -1.67 -14.69 7.39
C PHE A 20 -2.55 -14.17 8.52
N TYR A 21 -3.81 -14.59 8.62
CA TYR A 21 -4.71 -14.15 9.67
C TYR A 21 -4.24 -14.52 11.09
N PRO A 22 -3.76 -15.74 11.41
CA PRO A 22 -3.27 -16.04 12.76
C PRO A 22 -2.00 -15.27 13.11
N LEU A 23 -1.19 -14.89 12.11
CA LEU A 23 0.01 -14.10 12.30
C LEU A 23 -0.29 -12.60 12.52
N LEU A 24 -1.26 -12.05 11.77
CA LEU A 24 -1.64 -10.65 11.85
C LEU A 24 -2.68 -10.37 12.96
N SER A 25 -3.56 -11.31 13.27
CA SER A 25 -4.62 -11.20 14.29
C SER A 25 -4.18 -10.61 15.62
N PRO A 26 -3.09 -11.08 16.28
CA PRO A 26 -2.70 -10.54 17.59
C PRO A 26 -2.25 -9.08 17.55
N ILE A 27 -1.82 -8.58 16.39
CA ILE A 27 -1.42 -7.18 16.19
C ILE A 27 -2.65 -6.35 15.79
N PHE A 28 -3.49 -6.86 14.89
CA PHE A 28 -4.61 -6.11 14.34
C PHE A 28 -5.83 -6.03 15.26
N HIS A 29 -6.10 -7.03 16.11
CA HIS A 29 -7.23 -7.01 17.04
C HIS A 29 -7.20 -5.82 18.03
N PRO A 30 -6.12 -5.58 18.78
CA PRO A 30 -6.08 -4.45 19.72
C PRO A 30 -6.10 -3.09 19.01
N ILE A 31 -5.52 -3.02 17.80
CA ILE A 31 -5.54 -1.81 16.97
C ILE A 31 -6.97 -1.53 16.50
N ASN A 32 -7.68 -2.55 16.00
CA ASN A 32 -9.06 -2.42 15.55
C ASN A 32 -10.01 -2.08 16.69
N ASP A 33 -9.82 -2.63 17.88
CA ASP A 33 -10.69 -2.35 19.04
C ASP A 33 -10.48 -0.91 19.55
N ALA A 34 -9.21 -0.44 19.55
CA ALA A 34 -8.89 0.96 19.83
C ALA A 34 -9.43 1.92 18.74
N LEU A 35 -9.37 1.53 17.46
CA LEU A 35 -9.89 2.33 16.34
C LEU A 35 -11.40 2.28 16.21
N ALA A 36 -12.07 1.21 16.67
CA ALA A 36 -13.52 1.07 16.62
C ALA A 36 -14.23 2.16 17.46
N HIS A 37 -13.56 2.64 18.51
CA HIS A 37 -14.03 3.76 19.32
C HIS A 37 -13.91 5.12 18.61
N VAL A 38 -13.08 5.19 17.57
CA VAL A 38 -12.84 6.38 16.72
C VAL A 38 -13.37 6.07 15.31
N TYR A 39 -14.62 5.63 15.20
CA TYR A 39 -15.27 5.48 13.89
C TYR A 39 -15.48 6.87 13.28
N GLN A 40 -14.61 7.27 12.37
CA GLN A 40 -14.80 8.45 11.54
C GLN A 40 -14.51 8.12 10.07
N PRO A 41 -15.48 8.31 9.15
CA PRO A 41 -15.22 8.20 7.71
C PRO A 41 -14.10 9.14 7.23
N TYR A 42 -13.84 10.19 8.02
CA TYR A 42 -12.71 11.11 7.87
C TYR A 42 -11.34 10.44 8.07
N ALA A 43 -11.22 9.39 8.89
CA ALA A 43 -9.95 8.70 9.12
C ALA A 43 -9.42 8.04 7.83
N SER A 44 -10.31 7.49 7.01
CA SER A 44 -9.98 6.92 5.70
C SER A 44 -9.52 8.01 4.73
N MET A 45 -10.23 9.14 4.68
CA MET A 45 -9.84 10.30 3.86
C MET A 45 -8.49 10.89 4.31
N CYS A 46 -8.25 10.99 5.62
CA CYS A 46 -6.97 11.45 6.17
C CYS A 46 -5.84 10.46 5.88
N ALA A 47 -6.08 9.15 5.94
CA ALA A 47 -5.08 8.14 5.62
C ALA A 47 -4.66 8.20 4.15
N VAL A 48 -5.64 8.30 3.23
CA VAL A 48 -5.36 8.50 1.80
C VAL A 48 -4.65 9.84 1.57
N GLY A 49 -5.11 10.91 2.24
CA GLY A 49 -4.50 12.23 2.16
C GLY A 49 -3.03 12.25 2.62
N LEU A 50 -2.73 11.62 3.75
CA LEU A 50 -1.36 11.47 4.27
C LEU A 50 -0.50 10.64 3.31
N PHE A 51 -1.06 9.56 2.77
CA PHE A 51 -0.37 8.72 1.81
C PHE A 51 0.01 9.50 0.55
N VAL A 52 -0.97 10.15 -0.11
CA VAL A 52 -0.75 10.96 -1.31
C VAL A 52 0.21 12.13 -1.03
N SER A 53 0.07 12.78 0.12
CA SER A 53 0.98 13.86 0.54
C SER A 53 2.42 13.36 0.67
N ALA A 54 2.62 12.18 1.26
CA ALA A 54 3.93 11.55 1.35
C ALA A 54 4.51 11.23 -0.03
N MET A 55 3.70 10.77 -0.99
CA MET A 55 4.15 10.54 -2.37
C MET A 55 4.61 11.82 -3.07
N ILE A 56 3.86 12.92 -2.89
CA ILE A 56 4.20 14.23 -3.44
C ILE A 56 5.52 14.73 -2.84
N ILE A 57 5.71 14.57 -1.53
CA ILE A 57 6.96 14.95 -0.84
C ILE A 57 8.14 14.13 -1.39
N VAL A 58 8.00 12.81 -1.50
CA VAL A 58 9.07 11.93 -2.01
C VAL A 58 9.38 12.23 -3.48
N GLY A 59 8.35 12.47 -4.30
CA GLY A 59 8.50 12.74 -5.73
C GLY A 59 9.07 14.12 -6.04
N LEU A 60 8.67 15.17 -5.32
CA LEU A 60 8.99 16.56 -5.67
C LEU A 60 9.95 17.25 -4.69
N VAL A 61 9.86 16.96 -3.38
CA VAL A 61 10.62 17.69 -2.35
C VAL A 61 11.96 17.02 -2.06
N LEU A 62 12.04 15.69 -2.16
CA LEU A 62 13.26 14.96 -1.84
C LEU A 62 14.34 15.16 -2.92
N ASN A 63 15.54 15.56 -2.51
CA ASN A 63 16.62 15.92 -3.42
C ASN A 63 17.15 14.71 -4.23
N GLU A 64 17.19 14.86 -5.56
CA GLU A 64 17.69 13.84 -6.49
C GLU A 64 19.08 13.33 -6.13
N LYS A 65 19.97 14.25 -5.74
CA LYS A 65 21.37 13.93 -5.46
C LYS A 65 21.54 13.12 -4.18
N TYR A 66 20.55 13.18 -3.28
CA TYR A 66 20.55 12.38 -2.05
C TYR A 66 20.12 10.95 -2.35
N VAL A 67 19.03 10.78 -3.10
CA VAL A 67 18.43 9.48 -3.37
C VAL A 67 19.18 8.70 -4.46
N ASN A 68 19.62 9.38 -5.52
CA ASN A 68 20.31 8.75 -6.65
C ASN A 68 21.85 8.88 -6.55
N ARG A 69 22.40 8.92 -5.33
CA ARG A 69 23.85 9.07 -5.11
C ARG A 69 24.59 7.80 -5.57
N GLY A 70 25.50 7.94 -6.54
CA GLY A 70 26.26 6.82 -7.12
C GLY A 70 25.84 6.41 -8.55
N ARG A 71 24.90 7.13 -9.15
CA ARG A 71 24.37 6.89 -10.49
C ARG A 71 25.34 7.34 -11.61
N PRO A 72 25.66 6.48 -12.60
CA PRO A 72 26.55 6.85 -13.71
C PRO A 72 25.89 7.70 -14.83
N ASN A 73 24.56 7.60 -15.05
CA ASN A 73 23.87 8.31 -16.15
C ASN A 73 22.49 8.81 -15.75
N LYS A 74 22.19 10.12 -15.85
CA LYS A 74 20.89 10.74 -15.52
C LYS A 74 19.81 10.37 -16.57
N SER A 75 18.70 9.79 -16.12
CA SER A 75 17.62 9.19 -16.92
C SER A 75 16.41 8.89 -16.03
N ILE A 76 15.21 9.09 -16.53
CA ILE A 76 13.96 8.91 -15.76
C ILE A 76 13.79 7.46 -15.28
N TRP A 77 14.31 6.49 -16.03
CA TRP A 77 14.19 5.05 -15.73
C TRP A 77 14.97 4.57 -14.50
N THR A 78 15.95 5.35 -14.04
CA THR A 78 16.75 5.00 -12.86
C THR A 78 16.47 5.94 -11.70
N ASP A 79 15.42 6.78 -11.80
CA ASP A 79 15.04 7.64 -10.68
C ASP A 79 14.26 6.85 -9.64
N LEU A 80 14.90 6.65 -8.49
CA LEU A 80 14.33 5.85 -7.41
C LEU A 80 13.10 6.52 -6.79
N ARG A 81 12.93 7.85 -6.89
CA ARG A 81 11.75 8.54 -6.37
C ARG A 81 10.51 8.20 -7.19
N LEU A 82 10.63 8.17 -8.52
CA LEU A 82 9.54 7.78 -9.40
C LEU A 82 9.14 6.32 -9.19
N TRP A 83 10.13 5.43 -9.07
CA TRP A 83 9.88 4.02 -8.77
C TRP A 83 9.25 3.80 -7.39
N THR A 84 9.66 4.57 -6.37
CA THR A 84 9.04 4.51 -5.05
C THR A 84 7.57 4.89 -5.12
N VAL A 85 7.23 5.94 -5.89
CA VAL A 85 5.84 6.33 -6.10
C VAL A 85 5.06 5.24 -6.86
N LEU A 86 5.67 4.66 -7.88
CA LEU A 86 5.04 3.62 -8.71
C LEU A 86 4.79 2.31 -7.93
N CYS A 87 5.72 1.88 -7.08
CA CYS A 87 5.56 0.70 -6.22
C CYS A 87 4.53 0.89 -5.11
N MET A 88 4.28 2.13 -4.69
CA MET A 88 3.34 2.46 -3.62
C MET A 88 1.91 2.71 -4.15
N LEU A 89 1.72 3.05 -5.42
CA LEU A 89 0.40 3.21 -6.04
C LEU A 89 -0.54 1.98 -5.88
N PRO A 90 -0.07 0.73 -6.03
CA PRO A 90 -0.87 -0.46 -5.78
C PRO A 90 -1.48 -0.52 -4.38
N HIS A 91 -0.82 0.02 -3.35
CA HIS A 91 -1.37 0.03 -1.99
C HIS A 91 -2.68 0.82 -1.92
N VAL A 92 -2.75 1.95 -2.63
CA VAL A 92 -3.96 2.78 -2.68
C VAL A 92 -5.06 2.08 -3.47
N ILE A 93 -4.71 1.43 -4.58
CA ILE A 93 -5.66 0.67 -5.40
C ILE A 93 -6.26 -0.48 -4.59
N VAL A 94 -5.42 -1.25 -3.90
CA VAL A 94 -5.83 -2.34 -3.00
C VAL A 94 -6.69 -1.78 -1.86
N TYR A 95 -6.31 -0.64 -1.26
CA TYR A 95 -7.10 0.01 -0.22
C TYR A 95 -8.51 0.39 -0.72
N PHE A 96 -8.64 0.93 -1.93
CA PHE A 96 -9.95 1.22 -2.53
C PHE A 96 -10.72 -0.05 -2.95
N TYR A 97 -10.02 -1.12 -3.33
CA TYR A 97 -10.64 -2.38 -3.76
C TYR A 97 -11.18 -3.21 -2.59
N PHE A 98 -10.48 -3.23 -1.45
CA PHE A 98 -10.89 -3.98 -0.24
C PHE A 98 -11.67 -3.13 0.79
N ARG A 99 -11.95 -1.87 0.47
CA ARG A 99 -12.88 -1.02 1.23
C ARG A 99 -14.32 -1.51 1.05
#